data_AF-A0A7K0A1V6-F1
#
_entry.id   AF-A0A7K0A1V6-F1
#
_cell.length_a   1.000
_cell.length_b   1.000
_cell.length_c   1.000
_cell.angle_alpha   90.00
_cell.angle_beta   90.00
_cell.angle_gamma   90.00
#
_symmetry.space_group_name_H-M   'P 1'
#
loop_
_entity.id
_entity.type
_entity.pdbx_description
1 polymer ?
#
loop_
_entity_poly.entity_id
_entity_poly.type
_entity_poly.pdbx_seq_one_letter_code
_entity_poly.pdbx_strand_id
1 'polypeptide(L)'
;MAATTKALYFAGEGEWAVNIPLAPVPAARPRVSRWGTYYPKTYRTWIAEAGALLMPLKKRAVITEESVSVVVHSVARRPANPVRGYPRGDVDNYTKAALDIVTKSQLIWKDDTQVTVLLSTKRYVNDDEEPYTYIWATLEGERPFGSQIGEDVYDLPEEARISGGRGKRLAEEQMVRDFQKAG
;
A
#
# COMPACT_ATOMS: atom_id res chain seq x y z
N MET A 1 -6.31 6.76 28.56
CA MET A 1 -7.59 6.52 27.86
C MET A 1 -7.24 6.04 26.46
N ALA A 2 -7.43 4.76 26.15
CA ALA A 2 -7.21 4.27 24.79
C ALA A 2 -8.23 4.93 23.87
N ALA A 3 -7.78 5.69 22.88
CA ALA A 3 -8.66 6.23 21.87
C ALA A 3 -9.26 5.02 21.12
N THR A 4 -10.53 4.72 21.41
CA THR A 4 -11.34 3.84 20.57
C THR A 4 -11.45 4.54 19.22
N THR A 5 -10.47 4.31 18.36
CA THR A 5 -10.38 5.00 17.09
C THR A 5 -11.54 4.46 16.27
N LYS A 6 -12.63 5.22 16.16
CA LYS A 6 -13.71 4.86 15.25
C LYS A 6 -13.14 4.86 13.82
N ALA A 7 -13.80 4.14 12.91
CA ALA A 7 -13.51 4.37 11.51
C ALA A 7 -13.78 5.84 11.20
N LEU A 8 -12.72 6.57 10.83
CA LEU A 8 -12.78 7.99 10.52
C LEU A 8 -12.78 8.11 9.01
N TYR A 9 -13.74 8.86 8.48
CA TYR A 9 -13.77 9.24 7.07
C TYR A 9 -13.92 10.75 6.98
N PHE A 10 -12.98 11.36 6.29
CA PHE A 10 -13.04 12.74 5.85
C PHE A 10 -13.01 12.76 4.32
N ALA A 11 -13.92 13.53 3.74
CA ALA A 11 -13.92 13.85 2.31
C ALA A 11 -13.95 15.38 2.19
N GLY A 12 -12.89 15.94 1.62
CA GLY A 12 -12.72 17.36 1.31
C GLY A 12 -12.74 17.60 -0.21
N GLU A 13 -12.33 18.79 -0.64
CA GLU A 13 -12.20 19.17 -2.06
C GLU A 13 -11.15 18.29 -2.76
N GLY A 14 -11.52 17.06 -3.18
CA GLY A 14 -10.59 16.14 -3.85
C GLY A 14 -9.66 15.35 -2.93
N GLU A 15 -9.92 15.35 -1.62
CA GLU A 15 -9.11 14.66 -0.61
C GLU A 15 -9.97 13.69 0.22
N TRP A 16 -9.43 12.50 0.50
CA TRP A 16 -10.08 11.48 1.31
C TRP A 16 -9.12 10.90 2.35
N ALA A 17 -9.55 10.83 3.61
CA ALA A 17 -8.83 10.13 4.66
C ALA A 17 -9.73 9.06 5.30
N VAL A 18 -9.31 7.80 5.23
CA VAL A 18 -10.01 6.65 5.82
C VAL A 18 -9.11 6.00 6.87
N ASN A 19 -9.57 5.94 8.11
CA ASN A 19 -8.95 5.12 9.15
C ASN A 19 -9.78 3.86 9.40
N ILE A 20 -9.14 2.68 9.34
CA ILE A 20 -9.75 1.38 9.65
C ILE A 20 -9.09 0.86 10.94
N PRO A 21 -9.78 0.89 12.08
CA PRO A 21 -9.24 0.51 13.40
C PRO A 21 -9.19 -1.01 13.60
N LEU A 22 -8.60 -1.71 12.64
CA LEU A 22 -8.38 -3.15 12.67
C LEU A 22 -6.90 -3.39 12.44
N ALA A 23 -6.36 -4.43 13.10
CA ALA A 23 -5.00 -4.84 12.81
C ALA A 23 -4.86 -5.18 11.32
N PRO A 24 -3.92 -4.56 10.59
CA PRO A 24 -3.78 -4.75 9.16
C PRO A 24 -3.43 -6.22 8.87
N VAL A 25 -4.03 -6.78 7.82
CA VAL A 25 -3.77 -8.16 7.37
C VAL A 25 -3.17 -8.10 5.97
N PRO A 26 -1.98 -8.69 5.74
CA PRO A 26 -1.44 -8.78 4.39
C PRO A 26 -2.33 -9.71 3.56
N ALA A 27 -2.75 -9.25 2.38
CA ALA A 27 -3.47 -10.06 1.42
C ALA A 27 -2.61 -11.25 1.00
N ALA A 28 -2.99 -12.44 1.43
CA ALA A 28 -2.34 -13.66 0.94
C ALA A 28 -2.79 -13.93 -0.50
N ARG A 29 -1.89 -14.50 -1.32
CA ARG A 29 -2.24 -14.97 -2.66
C ARG A 29 -3.47 -15.89 -2.59
N PRO A 30 -4.40 -15.79 -3.57
CA PRO A 30 -5.53 -16.71 -3.65
C PRO A 30 -5.04 -18.15 -3.67
N ARG A 31 -5.66 -19.01 -2.88
CA ARG A 31 -5.40 -20.44 -2.88
C ARG A 31 -6.21 -21.08 -4.00
N VAL A 32 -5.56 -21.96 -4.75
CA VAL A 32 -6.22 -22.71 -5.83
C VAL A 32 -6.86 -23.96 -5.24
N SER A 33 -8.12 -24.22 -5.61
CA SER A 33 -8.86 -25.44 -5.31
C SER A 33 -9.43 -26.01 -6.60
N ARG A 34 -9.97 -27.24 -6.54
CA ARG A 34 -10.68 -27.86 -7.67
C ARG A 34 -11.84 -27.01 -8.22
N TRP A 35 -12.42 -26.14 -7.40
CA TRP A 35 -13.61 -25.35 -7.72
C TRP A 35 -13.33 -23.86 -7.93
N GLY A 36 -12.07 -23.49 -8.11
CA GLY A 36 -11.63 -22.11 -8.31
C GLY A 36 -10.71 -21.60 -7.20
N THR A 37 -10.52 -20.29 -7.16
CA THR A 37 -9.61 -19.63 -6.22
C THR A 37 -10.36 -19.08 -5.02
N TYR A 38 -9.73 -19.11 -3.85
CA TYR A 38 -10.30 -18.53 -2.63
C TYR A 38 -9.23 -17.88 -1.77
N TYR A 39 -9.59 -16.79 -1.10
CA TYR A 39 -8.70 -16.17 -0.13
C TYR A 39 -8.74 -16.89 1.23
N PRO A 40 -7.62 -16.91 1.98
CA PRO A 40 -7.61 -17.45 3.33
C PRO A 40 -8.66 -16.81 4.25
N LYS A 41 -9.10 -17.56 5.27
CA LYS A 41 -10.13 -17.13 6.21
C LYS A 41 -9.80 -15.78 6.87
N THR A 42 -8.56 -15.61 7.34
CA THR A 42 -8.11 -14.37 8.01
C THR A 42 -8.32 -13.12 7.16
N TYR A 43 -7.94 -13.16 5.88
CA TYR A 43 -8.13 -12.04 4.98
C TYR A 43 -9.63 -11.79 4.70
N ARG A 44 -10.42 -12.85 4.47
CA ARG A 44 -11.87 -12.71 4.26
C ARG A 44 -12.58 -12.10 5.48
N THR A 45 -12.21 -12.53 6.68
CA THR A 45 -12.72 -11.99 7.94
C THR A 45 -12.36 -10.51 8.07
N TRP A 46 -11.10 -10.15 7.83
CA TRP A 46 -10.67 -8.76 7.89
C TRP A 46 -11.43 -7.86 6.91
N ILE A 47 -11.62 -8.30 5.65
CA ILE A 47 -12.42 -7.56 4.66
C ILE A 47 -13.87 -7.38 5.11
N ALA A 48 -14.48 -8.40 5.68
CA ALA A 48 -15.87 -8.32 6.15
C ALA A 48 -16.02 -7.36 7.34
N GLU A 49 -15.11 -7.41 8.31
CA GLU A 49 -15.09 -6.52 9.47
C GLU A 49 -14.81 -5.07 9.06
N ALA A 50 -13.81 -4.86 8.21
CA ALA A 50 -13.52 -3.53 7.67
C ALA A 50 -14.71 -2.99 6.87
N GLY A 51 -15.37 -3.82 6.06
CA GLY A 51 -16.56 -3.44 5.32
C GLY A 51 -17.72 -3.01 6.23
N ALA A 52 -17.94 -3.73 7.33
CA ALA A 52 -18.95 -3.37 8.32
C ALA A 52 -18.67 -2.01 8.99
N LEU A 53 -17.40 -1.71 9.27
CA LEU A 53 -16.97 -0.41 9.83
C LEU A 53 -17.17 0.74 8.84
N LEU A 54 -17.00 0.48 7.54
CA LEU A 54 -17.11 1.47 6.48
C LEU A 54 -18.55 1.64 5.96
N MET A 55 -19.42 0.66 6.17
CA MET A 55 -20.82 0.67 5.70
C MET A 55 -21.60 1.95 6.09
N PRO A 56 -21.50 2.48 7.32
CA PRO A 56 -22.19 3.72 7.71
C PRO A 56 -21.68 4.97 6.98
N LEU A 57 -20.49 4.90 6.38
CA LEU A 57 -19.84 6.01 5.69
C LEU A 57 -20.29 6.10 4.22
N LYS A 58 -20.78 5.00 3.63
CA LYS A 58 -21.19 4.93 2.22
C LYS A 58 -22.22 5.99 1.82
N LYS A 59 -23.13 6.37 2.72
CA LYS A 59 -24.14 7.42 2.47
C LYS A 59 -23.55 8.82 2.32
N ARG A 60 -22.34 9.04 2.84
CA ARG A 60 -21.61 10.31 2.80
C ARG A 60 -20.42 10.26 1.83
N ALA A 61 -20.25 9.14 1.13
CA ALA A 61 -19.15 8.95 0.22
C ALA A 61 -19.33 9.82 -1.02
N VAL A 62 -18.26 10.52 -1.40
CA VAL A 62 -18.13 11.17 -2.70
C VAL A 62 -17.16 10.32 -3.50
N ILE A 63 -17.69 9.61 -4.49
CA ILE A 63 -16.89 8.74 -5.37
C ILE A 63 -16.42 9.58 -6.56
N THR A 64 -15.11 9.60 -6.81
CA THR A 64 -14.54 10.25 -7.98
C THR A 64 -14.48 9.30 -9.18
N GLU A 65 -14.58 9.87 -10.39
CA GLU A 65 -14.28 9.20 -11.67
C GLU A 65 -12.83 9.45 -12.13
N GLU A 66 -12.16 10.41 -11.50
CA GLU A 66 -10.81 10.84 -11.85
C GLU A 66 -9.75 9.87 -11.30
N SER A 67 -8.51 10.03 -11.76
CA SER A 67 -7.36 9.34 -11.19
C SER A 67 -7.01 9.89 -9.79
N VAL A 68 -6.49 8.99 -8.94
CA VAL A 68 -6.11 9.32 -7.57
C VAL A 68 -4.68 8.91 -7.24
N SER A 69 -4.05 9.71 -6.39
CA SER A 69 -2.83 9.37 -5.66
C SER A 69 -3.20 8.82 -4.29
N VAL A 70 -2.59 7.71 -3.88
CA VAL A 70 -2.95 7.02 -2.63
C VAL A 70 -1.72 6.79 -1.76
N VAL A 71 -1.85 7.07 -0.47
CA VAL A 71 -0.92 6.70 0.57
C VAL A 71 -1.58 5.69 1.51
N VAL A 72 -0.92 4.54 1.71
CA VAL A 72 -1.35 3.51 2.66
C VAL A 72 -0.35 3.39 3.80
N HIS A 73 -0.85 3.54 5.02
CA HIS A 73 -0.10 3.32 6.25
C HIS A 73 -0.67 2.11 6.99
N SER A 74 0.10 1.03 7.05
CA SER A 74 -0.26 -0.19 7.79
C SER A 74 0.45 -0.24 9.14
N VAL A 75 -0.29 -0.08 10.23
CA VAL A 75 0.24 -0.08 11.59
C VAL A 75 -0.14 -1.38 12.28
N ALA A 76 0.80 -2.32 12.32
CA ALA A 76 0.57 -3.68 12.79
C ALA A 76 0.91 -3.87 14.28
N ARG A 77 0.24 -4.82 14.93
CA ARG A 77 0.57 -5.20 16.30
C ARG A 77 2.00 -5.75 16.37
N ARG A 78 2.78 -5.27 17.34
CA ARG A 78 4.11 -5.83 17.62
C ARG A 78 3.95 -7.20 18.30
N PRO A 79 4.57 -8.27 17.76
CA PRO A 79 4.58 -9.56 18.45
C PRO A 79 5.42 -9.43 19.73
N ALA A 80 5.10 -10.23 20.75
CA ALA A 80 5.81 -10.20 22.04
C ALA A 80 7.33 -10.44 21.89
N ASN A 81 7.71 -11.36 20.99
CA ASN A 81 9.11 -11.67 20.68
C ASN A 81 9.40 -11.33 19.20
N PRO A 82 9.68 -10.06 18.87
CA PRO A 82 9.90 -9.64 17.50
C PRO A 82 11.29 -10.09 17.01
N VAL A 83 11.31 -10.87 15.93
CA VAL A 83 12.56 -11.25 15.24
C VAL A 83 13.01 -10.17 14.25
N ARG A 84 12.12 -9.23 13.88
CA ARG A 84 12.36 -8.18 12.89
C ARG A 84 11.98 -6.82 13.47
N GLY A 85 12.62 -5.76 12.98
CA GLY A 85 12.25 -4.37 13.29
C GLY A 85 10.98 -3.89 12.57
N TYR A 86 10.36 -4.72 11.73
CA TYR A 86 9.21 -4.36 10.91
C TYR A 86 8.17 -5.50 10.82
N PRO A 87 6.89 -5.18 10.53
CA PRO A 87 5.84 -6.19 10.43
C PRO A 87 6.09 -7.26 9.37
N ARG A 88 5.67 -8.49 9.68
CA ARG A 88 5.72 -9.63 8.75
C ARG A 88 4.73 -9.42 7.59
N GLY A 89 5.10 -9.94 6.40
CA GLY A 89 4.31 -9.81 5.18
C GLY A 89 4.82 -8.68 4.30
N ASP A 90 4.70 -8.82 3.00
CA ASP A 90 5.18 -7.84 2.04
C ASP A 90 4.30 -6.59 2.04
N VAL A 91 4.90 -5.43 1.82
CA VAL A 91 4.18 -4.14 1.90
C VAL A 91 3.08 -4.05 0.84
N ASP A 92 3.31 -4.60 -0.34
CA ASP A 92 2.33 -4.70 -1.43
C ASP A 92 1.08 -5.51 -1.02
N ASN A 93 1.23 -6.58 -0.23
CA ASN A 93 0.11 -7.38 0.25
C ASN A 93 -0.75 -6.61 1.27
N TYR A 94 -0.13 -5.79 2.12
CA TYR A 94 -0.86 -4.87 3.00
C TYR A 94 -1.62 -3.82 2.19
N THR A 95 -0.96 -3.23 1.20
CA THR A 95 -1.57 -2.28 0.27
C THR A 95 -2.76 -2.89 -0.44
N LYS A 96 -2.61 -4.11 -0.95
CA LYS A 96 -3.67 -4.81 -1.65
C LYS A 96 -4.92 -4.95 -0.78
N ALA A 97 -4.79 -5.33 0.48
CA ALA A 97 -5.94 -5.42 1.38
C ALA A 97 -6.64 -4.06 1.57
N ALA A 98 -5.86 -2.97 1.69
CA ALA A 98 -6.37 -1.61 1.80
C ALA A 98 -7.11 -1.16 0.52
N LEU A 99 -6.55 -1.39 -0.66
CA LEU A 99 -7.21 -1.05 -1.93
C LEU A 99 -8.46 -1.90 -2.16
N ASP A 100 -8.38 -3.21 -1.93
CA ASP A 100 -9.51 -4.13 -2.10
C ASP A 100 -10.72 -3.70 -1.24
N ILE A 101 -10.50 -3.19 -0.02
CA ILE A 101 -11.59 -2.73 0.83
C ILE A 101 -12.15 -1.37 0.41
N VAL A 102 -11.32 -0.43 -0.07
CA VAL A 102 -11.81 0.84 -0.62
C VAL A 102 -12.69 0.58 -1.84
N THR A 103 -12.25 -0.28 -2.77
CA THR A 103 -13.03 -0.67 -3.95
C THR A 103 -14.35 -1.32 -3.56
N LYS A 104 -14.34 -2.28 -2.61
CA LYS A 104 -15.59 -2.94 -2.15
C LYS A 104 -16.54 -2.02 -1.41
N SER A 105 -16.00 -1.10 -0.61
CA SER A 105 -16.80 -0.14 0.15
C SER A 105 -17.35 0.98 -0.75
N GLN A 106 -16.71 1.22 -1.91
CA GLN A 106 -17.03 2.30 -2.85
C GLN A 106 -17.08 3.65 -2.14
N LEU A 107 -16.02 3.97 -1.39
CA LEU A 107 -15.93 5.21 -0.61
C LEU A 107 -15.18 6.35 -1.31
N ILE A 108 -14.26 6.02 -2.22
CA ILE A 108 -13.34 6.98 -2.84
C ILE A 108 -13.42 6.89 -4.36
N TRP A 109 -13.22 5.69 -4.91
CA TRP A 109 -13.24 5.41 -6.34
C TRP A 109 -14.19 4.24 -6.67
N LYS A 110 -14.47 4.03 -7.95
CA LYS A 110 -15.26 2.88 -8.42
C LYS A 110 -14.43 1.61 -8.50
N ASP A 111 -13.19 1.73 -8.96
CA ASP A 111 -12.28 0.63 -9.20
C ASP A 111 -10.84 1.04 -8.89
N ASP A 112 -10.01 0.11 -8.38
CA ASP A 112 -8.62 0.40 -8.00
C ASP A 112 -7.71 0.68 -9.21
N THR A 113 -8.19 0.44 -10.44
CA THR A 113 -7.59 0.95 -11.67
C THR A 113 -7.46 2.47 -11.74
N GLN A 114 -8.23 3.22 -10.94
CA GLN A 114 -8.09 4.68 -10.82
C GLN A 114 -6.86 5.13 -10.00
N VAL A 115 -6.16 4.20 -9.33
CA VAL A 115 -4.96 4.51 -8.54
C VAL A 115 -3.74 4.58 -9.46
N THR A 116 -3.27 5.79 -9.74
CA THR A 116 -2.11 6.04 -10.64
C THR A 116 -0.80 6.25 -9.89
N VAL A 117 -0.88 6.70 -8.63
CA VAL A 117 0.27 6.86 -7.73
C VAL A 117 -0.02 6.16 -6.42
N LEU A 118 0.94 5.38 -5.94
CA LEU A 118 0.80 4.62 -4.71
C LEU A 118 2.08 4.68 -3.87
N LEU A 119 1.96 5.23 -2.66
CA LEU A 119 2.95 5.08 -1.60
C LEU A 119 2.39 4.13 -0.54
N SER A 120 3.21 3.19 -0.08
CA SER A 120 2.79 2.30 1.00
C SER A 120 3.90 2.10 2.02
N THR A 121 3.50 2.09 3.28
CA THR A 121 4.39 1.90 4.43
C THR A 121 3.79 0.89 5.40
N LYS A 122 4.68 0.25 6.17
CA LYS A 122 4.29 -0.60 7.28
C LYS A 122 5.20 -0.36 8.47
N ARG A 123 4.62 -0.35 9.67
CA ARG A 123 5.37 -0.28 10.92
C ARG A 123 4.63 -1.00 12.04
N TYR A 124 5.32 -1.21 13.15
CA TYR A 124 4.64 -1.61 14.37
C TYR A 124 3.94 -0.41 15.01
N VAL A 125 2.92 -0.71 15.81
CA VAL A 125 2.36 0.23 16.78
C VAL A 125 3.44 0.77 17.72
N ASN A 126 3.27 2.02 18.15
CA ASN A 126 3.93 2.57 19.33
C ASN A 126 3.23 2.07 20.61
N ASP A 127 3.84 2.27 21.78
CA ASP A 127 3.35 1.70 23.04
C ASP A 127 1.92 2.13 23.42
N ASP A 128 1.51 3.34 23.02
CA ASP A 128 0.17 3.91 23.28
C ASP A 128 -0.78 3.86 22.07
N GLU A 129 -0.48 3.01 21.09
CA GLU A 129 -1.19 2.98 19.81
C GLU A 129 -1.85 1.61 19.55
N GLU A 130 -3.13 1.62 19.19
CA GLU A 130 -3.80 0.43 18.69
C GLU A 130 -3.53 0.25 17.19
N PRO A 131 -3.51 -0.98 16.67
CA PRO A 131 -3.17 -1.22 15.27
C PRO A 131 -4.31 -0.79 14.33
N TYR A 132 -3.95 -0.23 13.18
CA TYR A 132 -4.90 0.29 12.19
C TYR A 132 -4.34 0.24 10.76
N THR A 133 -5.24 0.42 9.79
CA THR A 133 -4.90 0.76 8.40
C THR A 133 -5.41 2.17 8.12
N TYR A 134 -4.52 3.07 7.76
CA TYR A 134 -4.87 4.42 7.33
C TYR A 134 -4.63 4.57 5.84
N ILE A 135 -5.62 5.11 5.14
CA ILE A 135 -5.60 5.36 3.71
C ILE A 135 -5.85 6.84 3.53
N TRP A 136 -4.97 7.48 2.78
CA TRP A 136 -5.15 8.85 2.33
C TRP A 136 -5.12 8.87 0.82
N ALA A 137 -6.07 9.56 0.20
CA ALA A 137 -6.15 9.68 -1.24
C ALA A 137 -6.40 11.14 -1.63
N THR A 138 -5.83 11.57 -2.73
CA THR A 138 -6.08 12.88 -3.34
C THR A 138 -6.26 12.75 -4.84
N LEU A 139 -6.93 13.71 -5.47
CA LEU A 139 -6.92 13.84 -6.92
C LEU A 139 -5.49 14.06 -7.43
N GLU A 140 -5.15 13.52 -8.59
CA GLU A 140 -3.78 13.57 -9.15
C GLU A 140 -3.22 15.00 -9.34
N GLY A 141 -4.08 16.00 -9.48
CA GLY A 141 -3.69 17.42 -9.52
C GLY A 141 -3.17 17.97 -8.19
N GLU A 142 -3.49 17.30 -7.07
CA GLU A 142 -3.16 17.67 -5.71
C GLU A 142 -2.19 16.64 -5.14
N ARG A 143 -0.98 16.60 -5.71
CA ARG A 143 0.02 15.59 -5.37
C ARG A 143 0.50 15.78 -3.92
N PRO A 144 0.43 14.73 -3.08
CA PRO A 144 1.04 14.75 -1.74
C PRO A 144 2.55 14.91 -1.74
N PHE A 145 3.18 14.52 -2.85
CA PHE A 145 4.62 14.51 -3.04
C PHE A 145 4.97 15.52 -4.13
N GLY A 146 5.69 16.57 -3.73
CA GLY A 146 6.31 17.47 -4.68
C GLY A 146 7.17 16.71 -5.70
N SER A 147 7.12 17.20 -6.94
CA SER A 147 7.99 16.90 -8.10
C SER A 147 7.90 15.51 -8.75
N GLN A 148 7.40 15.51 -10.00
CA GLN A 148 8.07 14.89 -11.16
C GLN A 148 8.58 13.44 -11.06
N ILE A 149 7.78 12.48 -10.59
CA ILE A 149 8.15 11.05 -10.71
C ILE A 149 7.83 10.46 -12.11
N GLY A 150 7.19 11.22 -13.01
CA GLY A 150 6.62 10.68 -14.25
C GLY A 150 7.31 11.04 -15.58
N GLU A 151 8.07 12.13 -15.65
CA GLU A 151 8.68 12.55 -16.94
C GLU A 151 10.09 11.95 -17.14
N ASP A 152 10.86 11.72 -16.07
CA ASP A 152 12.28 11.38 -16.21
C ASP A 152 12.62 9.90 -16.46
N VAL A 153 11.72 8.95 -16.23
CA VAL A 153 12.06 7.51 -16.40
C VAL A 153 12.07 7.11 -17.89
N TYR A 154 11.30 7.81 -18.73
CA TYR A 154 11.29 7.59 -20.17
C TYR A 154 12.27 8.49 -20.93
N ASP A 155 12.72 9.60 -20.33
CA ASP A 155 13.75 10.49 -20.88
C ASP A 155 15.18 10.13 -20.46
N LEU A 156 15.37 9.00 -19.76
CA LEU A 156 16.71 8.45 -19.57
C LEU A 156 17.33 8.15 -20.94
N PRO A 157 18.57 8.65 -21.20
CA PRO A 157 19.28 8.34 -22.43
C PRO A 157 19.42 6.82 -22.59
N GLU A 158 19.47 6.35 -23.83
CA GLU A 158 19.38 4.91 -24.15
C GLU A 158 20.44 4.08 -23.41
N GLU A 159 21.63 4.64 -23.17
CA GLU A 159 22.70 4.07 -22.35
C GLU A 159 22.34 3.81 -20.87
N ALA A 160 21.37 4.52 -20.29
CA ALA A 160 20.91 4.32 -18.91
C ALA A 160 19.77 3.29 -18.81
N ARG A 161 19.23 2.84 -19.94
CA ARG A 161 18.22 1.79 -19.99
C ARG A 161 18.95 0.45 -19.90
N ILE A 162 18.77 -0.29 -18.80
CA ILE A 162 19.31 -1.64 -18.66
C ILE A 162 18.64 -2.54 -19.72
N SER A 163 19.31 -2.71 -20.86
CA SER A 163 18.89 -3.63 -21.90
C SER A 163 19.13 -5.06 -21.41
N GLY A 164 18.03 -5.79 -21.19
CA GLY A 164 18.07 -7.21 -20.89
C GLY A 164 18.64 -7.98 -22.08
N GLY A 165 19.95 -8.25 -22.09
CA GLY A 165 20.55 -9.05 -23.15
C GLY A 165 22.05 -9.30 -22.99
N ARG A 166 22.41 -10.47 -22.43
CA ARG A 166 23.65 -11.26 -22.70
C ARG A 166 25.04 -10.57 -22.75
N GLY A 167 25.20 -9.36 -22.24
CA GLY A 167 26.48 -8.65 -22.11
C GLY A 167 27.17 -8.77 -20.74
N LYS A 168 27.02 -9.89 -20.02
CA LYS A 168 27.78 -10.17 -18.80
C LYS A 168 29.19 -10.66 -19.16
N ARG A 169 30.23 -9.85 -18.90
CA ARG A 169 31.48 -10.32 -18.23
C ARG A 169 32.57 -9.27 -18.01
N LEU A 170 32.57 -8.11 -18.68
CA LEU A 170 33.71 -7.19 -18.59
C LEU A 170 33.62 -6.15 -17.45
N ALA A 171 32.42 -5.80 -16.98
CA ALA A 171 32.24 -4.79 -15.93
C ALA A 171 32.47 -5.33 -14.50
N GLU A 172 32.18 -6.62 -14.24
CA GLU A 172 32.41 -7.23 -12.92
C GLU A 172 33.91 -7.38 -12.60
N GLU A 173 34.76 -7.69 -13.59
CA GLU A 173 36.20 -7.88 -13.35
C GLU A 173 36.92 -6.57 -13.02
N GLN A 174 36.48 -5.45 -13.59
CA GLN A 174 37.04 -4.13 -13.30
C GLN A 174 36.62 -3.64 -11.90
N MET A 175 35.36 -3.81 -11.55
CA MET A 175 34.82 -3.40 -10.25
C MET A 175 35.44 -4.19 -9.09
N VAL A 176 35.72 -5.49 -9.27
CA VAL A 176 36.39 -6.33 -8.27
C VAL A 176 37.86 -5.93 -8.09
N ARG A 177 38.56 -5.55 -9.18
CA ARG A 177 39.95 -5.07 -9.10
C ARG A 177 40.07 -3.72 -8.38
N ASP A 178 39.11 -2.83 -8.60
CA ASP A 178 39.12 -1.50 -8.00
C ASP A 178 38.78 -1.59 -6.50
N PHE A 179 37.95 -2.56 -6.08
CA PHE A 179 37.65 -2.81 -4.67
C PHE A 179 38.83 -3.41 -3.88
N GLN A 180 39.70 -4.19 -4.54
CA GLN A 180 40.89 -4.78 -3.90
C GLN A 180 42.09 -3.84 -3.79
N LYS A 181 42.08 -2.70 -4.51
CA LYS A 181 43.13 -1.67 -4.43
C LYS A 181 42.82 -0.58 -3.40
N ALA A 182 41.59 -0.52 -2.89
CA ALA A 182 41.13 0.48 -1.92
C ALA A 182 41.18 -0.01 -0.46
N GLY A 183 41.87 -1.13 -0.18
CA GLY A 183 42.11 -1.68 1.15
C GLY A 183 43.58 -1.90 1.40
#